data_AF-A0A9D7PQX9-F1
#
_entry.id   AF-A0A9D7PQX9-F1
#
_cell.length_a   1.000
_cell.length_b   1.000
_cell.length_c   1.000
_cell.angle_alpha   90.00
_cell.angle_beta   90.00
_cell.angle_gamma   90.00
#
_symmetry.space_group_name_H-M   'P 1'
#
loop_
_entity.id
_entity.type
_entity.pdbx_description
1 polymer ?
#
loop_
_entity_poly.entity_id
_entity_poly.type
_entity_poly.pdbx_seq_one_letter_code
_entity_poly.pdbx_strand_id
1 'polypeptide(L)'
;MSVIFTKTQKGTEEMTNRSGGLTPRVRRVLIMIDGKRSVDDLRAMALADDLSHTLGELEEAGFIEMVKTVETPPAAPDGGLPAITTFRDIPETPNLKELDMARNFIMNTLKTFCGPATHLTIIEKAFAAKTHEEMREQFAPWFNAIVETSAGRRRAEELRSQLLKVI
;
A
#
# COMPACT_ATOMS: atom_id res chain seq x y z
N MET A 1 -22.52 4.89 -23.00
CA MET A 1 -21.37 5.53 -22.31
C MET A 1 -21.52 5.21 -20.84
N SER A 2 -20.59 4.44 -20.29
CA SER A 2 -20.70 3.93 -18.92
C SER A 2 -19.68 4.67 -18.07
N VAL A 3 -20.16 5.57 -17.21
CA VAL A 3 -19.32 6.26 -16.23
C VAL A 3 -19.09 5.30 -15.07
N ILE A 4 -17.83 5.07 -14.72
CA ILE A 4 -17.45 4.23 -13.58
C ILE A 4 -16.84 5.14 -12.52
N PHE A 5 -17.24 4.96 -11.27
CA PHE A 5 -16.63 5.64 -10.14
C PHE A 5 -15.73 4.67 -9.38
N THR A 6 -14.58 5.15 -8.94
CA THR A 6 -13.71 4.41 -8.01
C THR A 6 -13.60 5.15 -6.69
N LYS A 7 -13.37 4.41 -5.61
CA LYS A 7 -13.17 4.98 -4.27
C LYS A 7 -11.75 5.54 -4.15
N THR A 8 -11.62 6.75 -3.65
CA THR A 8 -10.31 7.35 -3.35
C THR A 8 -9.77 6.82 -2.02
N GLN A 9 -8.52 7.14 -1.71
CA GLN A 9 -7.92 6.81 -0.41
C GLN A 9 -8.76 7.38 0.74
N LYS A 10 -9.22 8.63 0.62
CA LYS A 10 -10.14 9.25 1.59
C LYS A 10 -11.45 8.50 1.73
N GLY A 11 -12.04 8.00 0.63
CA GLY A 11 -13.25 7.17 0.67
C GLY A 11 -13.05 5.86 1.44
N THR A 12 -11.89 5.24 1.27
CA THR A 12 -11.52 3.99 1.95
C THR A 12 -11.21 4.21 3.43
N GLU A 13 -10.57 5.34 3.76
CA GLU A 13 -10.28 5.74 5.12
C GLU A 13 -11.56 6.05 5.90
N GLU A 14 -12.55 6.70 5.30
CA GLU A 14 -13.83 6.96 5.98
C GLU A 14 -14.60 5.65 6.24
N MET A 15 -14.56 4.72 5.29
CA MET A 15 -15.15 3.40 5.47
C MET A 15 -14.55 2.65 6.67
N THR A 16 -13.25 2.81 6.90
CA THR A 16 -12.49 2.20 8.00
C THR A 16 -12.66 2.96 9.32
N ASN A 17 -12.48 4.28 9.29
CA ASN A 17 -12.28 5.10 10.49
C ASN A 17 -13.59 5.63 11.10
N ARG A 18 -14.73 5.52 10.40
CA ARG A 18 -16.06 5.94 10.89
C ARG A 18 -16.02 7.33 11.53
N SER A 19 -15.51 8.32 10.80
CA SER A 19 -15.29 9.67 11.31
C SER A 19 -16.58 10.51 11.37
N GLY A 20 -17.75 9.91 11.11
CA GLY A 20 -19.06 10.51 11.45
C GLY A 20 -19.54 11.59 10.49
N GLY A 21 -18.85 11.82 9.37
CA GLY A 21 -19.20 12.83 8.38
C GLY A 21 -20.19 12.40 7.30
N LEU A 22 -20.32 11.09 7.02
CA LEU A 22 -21.24 10.60 5.99
C LEU A 22 -22.51 9.98 6.58
N THR A 23 -23.64 10.35 5.99
CA THR A 23 -24.93 9.72 6.30
C THR A 23 -24.89 8.23 5.93
N PRO A 24 -25.62 7.37 6.66
CA PRO A 24 -25.59 5.92 6.45
C PRO A 24 -26.00 5.50 5.03
N ARG A 25 -26.80 6.34 4.35
CA ARG A 25 -27.21 6.15 2.96
C ARG A 25 -26.05 6.37 1.99
N VAL A 26 -25.33 7.49 2.14
CA VAL A 26 -24.15 7.82 1.30
C VAL A 26 -23.05 6.78 1.48
N ARG A 27 -22.83 6.34 2.72
CA ARG A 27 -21.86 5.28 3.02
C ARG A 27 -22.20 3.97 2.32
N ARG A 28 -23.48 3.57 2.31
CA ARG A 28 -23.91 2.34 1.64
C ARG A 28 -23.64 2.39 0.13
N VAL A 29 -23.77 3.56 -0.49
CA VAL A 29 -23.39 3.79 -1.89
C VAL A 29 -21.87 3.71 -2.05
N LEU A 30 -21.08 4.38 -1.20
CA LEU A 30 -19.62 4.31 -1.22
C LEU A 30 -19.09 2.87 -1.08
N ILE A 31 -19.73 2.05 -0.26
CA ILE A 31 -19.41 0.61 -0.10
C ILE A 31 -19.66 -0.17 -1.40
N MET A 32 -20.71 0.19 -2.16
CA MET A 32 -21.03 -0.46 -3.44
C MET A 32 -20.08 -0.03 -4.58
N ILE A 33 -19.39 1.10 -4.43
CA ILE A 33 -18.44 1.62 -5.41
C ILE A 33 -17.10 0.89 -5.25
N ASP A 34 -16.96 -0.21 -5.99
CA ASP A 34 -15.73 -1.03 -6.02
C ASP A 34 -14.78 -0.65 -7.18
N GLY A 35 -15.08 0.39 -7.96
CA GLY A 35 -14.29 0.74 -9.16
C GLY A 35 -14.54 -0.15 -10.36
N LYS A 36 -15.45 -1.13 -10.26
CA LYS A 36 -15.79 -2.09 -11.33
C LYS A 36 -17.20 -1.92 -11.91
N ARG A 37 -18.05 -1.17 -11.21
CA ARG A 37 -19.48 -1.04 -11.54
C ARG A 37 -19.76 0.36 -12.07
N SER A 38 -20.55 0.40 -13.14
CA SER A 38 -20.99 1.65 -13.75
C SER A 38 -22.11 2.28 -12.92
N VAL A 39 -22.30 3.60 -13.06
CA VAL A 39 -23.38 4.34 -12.39
C VAL A 39 -24.75 3.69 -12.60
N ASP A 40 -25.02 3.22 -13.81
CA ASP A 40 -26.30 2.59 -14.18
C ASP A 40 -26.53 1.27 -13.41
N ASP A 41 -25.48 0.47 -13.24
CA ASP A 41 -25.50 -0.79 -12.48
C ASP A 41 -25.66 -0.51 -10.98
N LEU A 42 -24.94 0.49 -10.46
CA LEU A 42 -25.11 0.96 -9.09
C LEU A 42 -26.52 1.48 -8.83
N ARG A 43 -27.15 2.15 -9.82
CA ARG A 43 -28.52 2.64 -9.74
C ARG A 43 -29.52 1.51 -9.65
N ALA A 44 -29.37 0.50 -10.51
CA ALA A 44 -30.22 -0.69 -10.51
C ALA A 44 -30.15 -1.45 -9.18
N MET A 45 -28.97 -1.53 -8.57
CA MET A 45 -28.76 -2.28 -7.32
C MET A 45 -29.07 -1.49 -6.04
N ALA A 46 -28.80 -0.18 -6.02
CA ALA A 46 -29.06 0.64 -4.85
C ALA A 46 -30.56 0.93 -4.64
N LEU A 47 -31.41 0.75 -5.68
CA LEU A 47 -32.85 1.05 -5.65
C LEU A 47 -33.11 2.44 -5.05
N ALA A 48 -32.21 3.39 -5.31
CA ALA A 48 -32.22 4.71 -4.73
C ALA A 48 -32.42 5.75 -5.83
N ASP A 49 -33.53 6.48 -5.75
CA ASP A 49 -33.84 7.57 -6.68
C ASP A 49 -32.77 8.69 -6.62
N ASP A 50 -32.19 8.89 -5.44
CA ASP A 50 -31.20 9.93 -5.15
C ASP A 50 -29.73 9.53 -5.44
N LEU A 51 -29.46 8.41 -6.12
CA LEU A 51 -28.08 7.94 -6.31
C LEU A 51 -27.18 8.98 -6.98
N SER A 52 -27.68 9.68 -8.00
CA SER A 52 -26.92 10.71 -8.72
C SER A 52 -26.52 11.86 -7.80
N HIS A 53 -27.40 12.26 -6.88
CA HIS A 53 -27.11 13.30 -5.89
C HIS A 53 -26.05 12.83 -4.90
N THR A 54 -26.19 11.61 -4.39
CA THR A 54 -25.22 10.97 -3.49
C THR A 54 -23.83 10.82 -4.12
N LEU A 55 -23.75 10.50 -5.41
CA LEU A 55 -22.49 10.43 -6.14
C LEU A 55 -21.84 11.80 -6.29
N GLY A 56 -22.63 12.84 -6.56
CA GLY A 56 -22.14 14.23 -6.60
C GLY A 56 -21.55 14.67 -5.26
N GLU A 57 -22.25 14.40 -4.14
CA GLU A 57 -21.74 14.71 -2.80
C GLU A 57 -20.44 13.95 -2.49
N LEU A 58 -20.33 12.69 -2.91
CA LEU A 58 -19.12 11.88 -2.74
C LEU A 58 -17.96 12.36 -3.60
N GLU A 59 -18.22 12.82 -4.82
CA GLU A 59 -17.21 13.37 -5.73
C GLU A 59 -16.71 14.73 -5.22
N GLU A 60 -17.62 15.65 -4.88
CA GLU A 60 -17.27 16.97 -4.34
C GLU A 60 -16.49 16.88 -3.03
N ALA A 61 -16.85 15.94 -2.16
CA ALA A 61 -16.11 15.71 -0.92
C ALA A 61 -14.79 14.91 -1.11
N GLY A 62 -14.51 14.47 -2.34
CA GLY A 62 -13.28 13.77 -2.72
C GLY A 62 -13.19 12.33 -2.23
N PHE A 63 -14.33 11.68 -1.97
CA PHE A 63 -14.39 10.27 -1.56
C PHE A 63 -14.42 9.30 -2.74
N ILE A 64 -14.86 9.77 -3.92
CA ILE A 64 -14.85 9.01 -5.18
C ILE A 64 -14.30 9.86 -6.32
N GLU A 65 -13.79 9.20 -7.36
CA GLU A 65 -13.30 9.85 -8.57
C GLU A 65 -13.88 9.16 -9.81
N MET A 66 -14.24 9.94 -10.84
CA MET A 66 -14.75 9.42 -12.10
C MET A 66 -13.62 8.83 -12.95
N VAL A 67 -13.70 7.53 -13.22
CA VAL A 67 -12.81 6.83 -14.14
C VAL A 67 -13.54 6.68 -15.47
N LYS A 68 -13.22 7.54 -16.44
CA LYS A 68 -13.72 7.42 -17.80
C LYS A 68 -13.01 6.24 -18.46
N THR A 69 -13.74 5.18 -18.77
CA THR A 69 -13.15 3.92 -19.25
C THR A 69 -12.49 4.08 -20.62
N VAL A 70 -11.16 4.09 -20.62
CA VAL A 70 -10.36 3.35 -21.60
C VAL A 70 -9.82 2.14 -20.85
N GLU A 71 -10.11 0.94 -21.35
CA GLU A 71 -9.56 -0.31 -20.82
C GLU A 71 -8.04 -0.22 -20.67
N THR A 72 -7.53 -0.20 -19.44
CA THR A 72 -6.20 -0.69 -19.09
C THR A 72 -6.18 -0.99 -17.57
N PRO A 73 -5.59 -2.10 -17.10
CA PRO A 73 -5.29 -2.30 -15.68
C PRO A 73 -4.45 -1.11 -15.16
N PRO A 74 -4.54 -0.72 -13.87
CA PRO A 74 -3.93 0.51 -13.41
C PRO A 74 -2.41 0.36 -13.31
N ALA A 75 -1.75 0.54 -14.45
CA ALA A 75 -0.45 1.15 -14.55
C ALA A 75 -0.69 2.66 -14.47
N ALA A 76 -0.29 3.26 -13.36
CA ALA A 76 -0.13 4.71 -13.29
C ALA A 76 1.00 5.13 -14.25
N PRO A 77 0.81 6.13 -15.13
CA PRO A 77 1.91 6.74 -15.85
C PRO A 77 2.30 8.03 -15.14
N ASP A 78 3.46 8.03 -14.49
CA ASP A 78 4.26 9.25 -14.42
C ASP A 78 5.74 8.91 -14.62
N GLY A 79 6.21 9.20 -15.84
CA GLY A 79 7.42 9.98 -16.00
C GLY A 79 8.71 9.49 -15.35
N GLY A 80 9.13 8.26 -15.57
CA GLY A 80 10.49 7.84 -15.27
C GLY A 80 10.80 6.54 -15.98
N LEU A 81 11.95 6.46 -16.63
CA LEU A 81 12.47 5.24 -17.26
C LEU A 81 12.25 4.02 -16.35
N PRO A 82 12.09 2.79 -16.89
CA PRO A 82 11.99 1.58 -16.09
C PRO A 82 13.35 1.31 -15.43
N ALA A 83 13.70 2.08 -14.42
CA ALA A 83 14.57 1.64 -13.37
C ALA A 83 13.83 0.46 -12.75
N ILE A 84 14.51 -0.66 -12.65
CA ILE A 84 14.04 -1.86 -11.96
C ILE A 84 13.77 -1.46 -10.50
N THR A 85 12.60 -0.92 -10.19
CA THR A 85 12.21 -0.58 -8.82
C THR A 85 11.60 -1.84 -8.21
N THR A 86 12.50 -2.69 -7.72
CA THR A 86 12.18 -3.86 -6.88
C THR A 86 11.40 -3.48 -5.61
N PHE A 87 11.36 -2.19 -5.25
CA PHE A 87 10.74 -1.67 -4.03
C PHE A 87 9.34 -1.11 -4.32
N ARG A 88 8.44 -1.28 -3.35
CA ARG A 88 7.09 -0.73 -3.39
C ARG A 88 7.15 0.81 -3.35
N ASP A 89 6.14 1.44 -3.95
CA ASP A 89 5.95 2.89 -3.87
C ASP A 89 5.85 3.33 -2.39
N ILE A 90 6.57 4.39 -2.02
CA ILE A 90 6.73 4.82 -0.64
C ILE A 90 5.36 5.32 -0.14
N PRO A 91 4.74 4.68 0.88
CA PRO A 91 3.45 5.14 1.37
C PRO A 91 3.60 6.52 2.00
N GLU A 92 2.75 7.48 1.58
CA GLU A 92 2.72 8.87 2.06
C GLU A 92 2.47 8.99 3.57
N THR A 93 1.99 7.91 4.20
CA THR A 93 1.90 7.79 5.66
C THR A 93 2.94 6.80 6.18
N PRO A 94 3.82 7.19 7.12
CA PRO A 94 4.76 6.27 7.75
C PRO A 94 3.97 5.27 8.60
N ASN A 95 3.71 4.10 8.04
CA ASN A 95 3.09 3.00 8.76
C ASN A 95 4.09 2.43 9.79
N LEU A 96 4.10 3.03 10.98
CA LEU A 96 5.05 2.73 12.07
C LEU A 96 5.11 1.24 12.43
N LYS A 97 4.01 0.50 12.23
CA LYS A 97 3.95 -0.95 12.45
C LYS A 97 4.75 -1.73 11.42
N GLU A 98 4.72 -1.32 10.15
CA GLU A 98 5.48 -1.98 9.08
C GLU A 98 6.98 -1.72 9.28
N LEU A 99 7.37 -0.49 9.64
CA LEU A 99 8.76 -0.18 10.01
C LEU A 99 9.26 -1.01 11.20
N ASP A 100 8.44 -1.18 12.24
CA ASP A 100 8.80 -2.02 13.38
C ASP A 100 8.91 -3.51 12.99
N MET A 101 8.01 -4.02 12.15
CA MET A 101 8.08 -5.39 11.63
C MET A 101 9.35 -5.60 10.80
N ALA A 102 9.67 -4.68 9.89
CA ALA A 102 10.86 -4.77 9.06
C ALA A 102 12.13 -4.71 9.91
N ARG A 103 12.16 -3.89 10.97
CA ARG A 103 13.30 -3.77 11.90
C ARG A 103 13.53 -5.07 12.65
N ASN A 104 12.47 -5.62 13.24
CA ASN A 104 12.53 -6.91 13.92
C ASN A 104 12.93 -8.03 12.97
N PHE A 105 12.47 -7.98 11.71
CA PHE A 105 12.83 -8.95 10.68
C PHE A 105 14.33 -8.91 10.34
N ILE A 106 14.89 -7.72 10.06
CA ILE A 106 16.34 -7.55 9.80
C ILE A 106 17.16 -8.08 10.98
N MET A 107 16.79 -7.71 12.22
CA MET A 107 17.51 -8.15 13.41
C MET A 107 17.46 -9.67 13.61
N ASN A 108 16.27 -10.27 13.49
CA ASN A 108 16.08 -11.70 13.73
C ASN A 108 16.76 -12.54 12.63
N THR A 109 16.68 -12.11 11.38
CA THR A 109 17.35 -12.80 10.27
C THR A 109 18.86 -12.72 10.39
N LEU A 110 19.44 -11.54 10.65
CA LEU A 110 20.89 -11.41 10.87
C LEU A 110 21.36 -12.28 12.04
N LYS A 111 20.64 -12.28 13.16
CA LYS A 111 20.96 -13.13 14.33
C LYS A 111 20.90 -14.62 13.99
N THR A 112 19.94 -15.03 13.17
CA THR A 112 19.72 -16.44 12.79
C THR A 112 20.75 -16.95 11.79
N PHE A 113 21.10 -16.13 10.78
CA PHE A 113 21.96 -16.57 9.68
C PHE A 113 23.44 -16.19 9.85
N CYS A 114 23.74 -14.99 10.35
CA CYS A 114 25.11 -14.51 10.56
C CYS A 114 25.64 -14.73 11.99
N GLY A 115 24.76 -15.09 12.93
CA GLY A 115 25.09 -15.34 14.33
C GLY A 115 24.90 -14.12 15.24
N PRO A 116 24.90 -14.33 16.57
CA PRO A 116 24.73 -13.26 17.54
C PRO A 116 25.99 -12.35 17.53
N ALA A 117 25.78 -11.06 17.31
CA ALA A 117 26.80 -9.99 17.27
C ALA A 117 27.52 -9.71 15.93
N THR A 118 27.08 -10.31 14.83
CA THR A 118 27.55 -9.93 13.48
C THR A 118 26.69 -8.79 12.91
N HIS A 119 27.30 -7.85 12.16
CA HIS A 119 26.63 -6.72 11.49
C HIS A 119 25.84 -5.77 12.42
N LEU A 120 26.39 -5.47 13.61
CA LEU A 120 25.82 -4.52 14.58
C LEU A 120 25.49 -3.15 13.95
N THR A 121 26.31 -2.67 13.03
CA THR A 121 26.07 -1.40 12.31
C THR A 121 24.76 -1.42 11.52
N ILE A 122 24.41 -2.55 10.89
CA ILE A 122 23.14 -2.67 10.14
C ILE A 122 21.96 -2.64 11.11
N ILE A 123 22.11 -3.30 12.26
CA ILE A 123 21.08 -3.34 13.32
C ILE A 123 20.87 -1.95 13.91
N GLU A 124 21.95 -1.21 14.21
CA GLU A 124 21.88 0.15 14.72
C GLU A 124 21.22 1.10 13.71
N LYS A 125 21.58 1.04 12.43
CA LYS A 125 20.98 1.88 11.40
C LYS A 125 19.51 1.52 11.14
N ALA A 126 19.14 0.24 11.16
CA ALA A 126 17.74 -0.18 11.08
C ALA A 126 16.92 0.26 12.31
N PHE A 127 17.55 0.36 13.48
CA PHE A 127 16.91 0.91 14.69
C PHE A 127 16.78 2.43 14.65
N ALA A 128 17.74 3.12 14.05
CA ALA A 128 17.72 4.57 13.86
C ALA A 128 16.71 5.01 12.78
N ALA A 129 16.44 4.15 11.79
CA ALA A 129 15.52 4.43 10.69
C ALA A 129 14.11 4.78 11.21
N LYS A 130 13.62 5.97 10.85
CA LYS A 130 12.27 6.45 11.19
C LYS A 130 11.34 6.50 9.98
N THR A 131 11.90 6.27 8.80
CA THR A 131 11.19 6.35 7.51
C THR A 131 11.43 5.08 6.69
N HIS A 132 10.50 4.80 5.76
CA HIS A 132 10.65 3.69 4.81
C HIS A 132 11.86 3.87 3.90
N GLU A 133 12.24 5.12 3.61
CA GLU A 133 13.44 5.44 2.85
C GLU A 133 14.71 5.01 3.59
N GLU A 134 14.91 5.41 4.84
CA GLU A 134 16.08 4.98 5.63
C GLU A 134 16.12 3.45 5.81
N MET A 135 14.94 2.83 5.91
CA MET A 135 14.81 1.38 6.04
C MET A 135 15.24 0.65 4.75
N ARG A 136 14.88 1.19 3.58
CA ARG A 136 15.29 0.63 2.29
C ARG A 136 16.79 0.74 2.05
N GLU A 137 17.45 1.76 2.61
CA GLU A 137 18.91 1.87 2.55
C GLU A 137 19.61 0.74 3.31
N GLN A 138 18.96 0.18 4.35
CA GLN A 138 19.49 -0.98 5.09
C GLN A 138 19.24 -2.32 4.38
N PHE A 139 18.39 -2.36 3.36
CA PHE A 139 18.10 -3.59 2.62
C PHE A 139 19.34 -4.14 1.91
N ALA A 140 20.08 -3.30 1.19
CA ALA A 140 21.26 -3.73 0.43
C ALA A 140 22.37 -4.34 1.32
N PRO A 141 22.82 -3.68 2.41
CA PRO A 141 23.83 -4.26 3.28
C PRO A 141 23.32 -5.50 4.02
N TRP A 142 22.03 -5.52 4.41
CA TRP A 142 21.41 -6.71 5.01
C TRP A 142 21.41 -7.90 4.05
N PHE A 143 20.97 -7.70 2.80
CA PHE A 143 20.92 -8.77 1.81
C PHE A 143 22.31 -9.32 1.51
N ASN A 144 23.31 -8.44 1.40
CA ASN A 144 24.71 -8.85 1.21
C ASN A 144 25.21 -9.74 2.36
N ALA A 145 24.95 -9.35 3.62
CA ALA A 145 25.28 -10.14 4.80
C ALA A 145 24.61 -11.53 4.79
N ILE A 146 23.34 -11.61 4.39
CA ILE A 146 22.62 -12.89 4.31
C ILE A 146 23.20 -13.81 3.23
N VAL A 147 23.54 -13.30 2.04
CA VAL A 147 24.08 -14.12 0.93
C VAL A 147 25.54 -14.55 1.12
N GLU A 148 26.29 -13.86 1.99
CA GLU A 148 27.63 -14.25 2.39
C GLU A 148 27.61 -15.61 3.11
N THR A 149 26.56 -15.87 3.90
CA THR A 149 26.37 -17.16 4.57
C THR A 149 25.77 -18.20 3.62
N SER A 150 26.29 -19.44 3.68
CA SER A 150 25.79 -20.55 2.85
C SER A 150 24.33 -20.92 3.19
N ALA A 151 23.95 -20.82 4.45
CA ALA A 151 22.58 -21.05 4.92
C ALA A 151 21.63 -19.92 4.50
N GLY A 152 22.06 -18.67 4.59
CA GLY A 152 21.27 -17.50 4.20
C GLY A 152 21.06 -17.42 2.70
N ARG A 153 22.07 -17.74 1.88
CA ARG A 153 21.97 -17.72 0.41
C ARG A 153 20.79 -18.55 -0.14
N ARG A 154 20.48 -19.69 0.49
CA ARG A 154 19.36 -20.57 0.09
C ARG A 154 17.98 -19.97 0.35
N ARG A 155 17.87 -19.07 1.32
CA ARG A 155 16.61 -18.42 1.72
C ARG A 155 16.59 -16.92 1.40
N ALA A 156 17.68 -16.38 0.86
CA ALA A 156 17.84 -14.94 0.64
C ALA A 156 16.73 -14.36 -0.26
N GLU A 157 16.29 -15.09 -1.29
CA GLU A 157 15.21 -14.63 -2.19
C GLU A 157 13.84 -14.61 -1.51
N GLU A 158 13.56 -15.60 -0.66
CA GLU A 158 12.34 -15.67 0.15
C GLU A 158 12.31 -14.53 1.18
N LEU A 159 13.42 -14.33 1.90
CA LEU A 159 13.55 -13.28 2.91
C LEU A 159 13.48 -11.89 2.27
N ARG A 160 14.10 -11.70 1.09
CA ARG A 160 13.97 -10.48 0.29
C ARG A 160 12.51 -10.19 -0.02
N SER A 161 11.79 -11.20 -0.51
CA SER A 161 10.38 -11.04 -0.89
C SER A 161 9.48 -10.73 0.31
N GLN A 162 9.81 -11.25 1.50
CA GLN A 162 9.11 -10.92 2.73
C GLN A 162 9.41 -9.50 3.20
N LEU A 163 10.67 -9.08 3.18
CA LEU A 163 11.06 -7.74 3.59
C LEU A 163 10.44 -6.69 2.66
N LEU A 164 10.48 -6.89 1.33
CA LEU A 164 9.85 -6.02 0.33
C LEU A 164 8.32 -5.91 0.40
N LYS A 165 7.64 -6.81 1.12
CA LYS A 165 6.20 -6.65 1.39
C LYS A 165 5.93 -5.61 2.47
N VAL A 166 6.92 -5.36 3.32
CA VAL A 166 6.85 -4.54 4.52
C VAL A 166 7.53 -3.18 4.32
N ILE A 167 8.55 -3.10 3.44
CA ILE A 167 9.27 -1.85 3.12
C ILE A 167 8.98 -1.30 1.73
#